data_AF-A0A519TYI8-F1
#
_entry.id   AF-A0A519TYI8-F1
#
_cell.length_a   1.000
_cell.length_b   1.000
_cell.length_c   1.000
_cell.angle_alpha   90.00
_cell.angle_beta   90.00
_cell.angle_gamma   90.00
#
_symmetry.space_group_name_H-M   'P 1'
#
loop_
_entity.id
_entity.type
_entity.pdbx_description
1 polymer ?
#
loop_
_entity_poly.entity_id
_entity_poly.type
_entity_poly.pdbx_seq_one_letter_code
_entity_poly.pdbx_strand_id
1 'polypeptide(L)'
;MLLDNEIDAIDFRAIKVDCNEKIAILESKLAELNTKNKAVLNVRPIAERAINNLMNLELFYENSSVEGKRYLLSCLFPEKKGYNGDRYRTPIVNEVAQHIYLKNKELGVKKNGTKIF
;
A
#
# COMPACT_ATOMS: atom_id res chain seq x y z
N MET A 1 -35.35 42.15 0.57
CA MET A 1 -35.90 41.23 1.59
C MET A 1 -34.76 40.34 2.04
N LEU A 2 -34.26 40.53 3.26
CA LEU A 2 -33.26 39.62 3.84
C LEU A 2 -34.05 38.39 4.33
N LEU A 3 -34.42 37.53 3.36
CA LEU A 3 -35.12 36.25 3.51
C LEU A 3 -36.38 36.29 4.40
N ASP A 4 -37.50 36.71 3.82
CA ASP A 4 -38.88 36.41 4.27
C ASP A 4 -39.18 36.41 5.78
N ASN A 5 -38.56 37.32 6.53
CA ASN A 5 -38.88 37.59 7.94
C ASN A 5 -38.68 36.39 8.89
N GLU A 6 -37.95 35.35 8.47
CA GLU A 6 -37.75 34.14 9.29
C GLU A 6 -36.48 34.17 10.15
N ILE A 7 -35.49 34.99 9.80
CA ILE A 7 -34.23 35.10 10.52
C ILE A 7 -33.81 36.56 10.57
N ASP A 8 -33.61 37.10 11.77
CA ASP A 8 -33.18 38.49 11.92
C ASP A 8 -31.68 38.66 11.59
N ALA A 9 -31.23 39.91 11.46
CA ALA A 9 -29.83 40.21 11.11
C ALA A 9 -28.82 39.80 12.19
N ILE A 10 -29.26 39.72 13.45
CA ILE A 10 -28.46 39.29 14.60
C ILE A 10 -28.27 37.77 14.54
N ASP A 11 -29.34 37.03 14.30
CA ASP A 11 -29.34 35.57 14.15
C ASP A 11 -28.47 35.13 12.96
N PHE A 12 -28.61 35.81 11.82
CA PHE A 12 -27.75 35.54 10.66
C PHE A 12 -26.26 35.76 10.99
N ARG A 13 -25.96 36.83 11.74
CA ARG A 13 -24.58 37.14 12.15
C ARG A 13 -24.05 36.09 13.12
N ALA A 14 -24.86 35.61 14.05
CA ALA A 14 -24.50 34.54 14.99
C ALA A 14 -24.20 33.23 14.24
N ILE A 15 -25.09 32.81 13.34
CA ILE A 15 -24.90 31.59 12.50
C ILE A 15 -23.62 31.71 11.66
N LYS A 16 -23.35 32.89 11.09
CA LYS A 16 -22.13 33.12 10.31
C LYS A 16 -20.86 32.99 11.16
N VAL A 17 -20.89 33.46 12.40
CA VAL A 17 -19.76 33.33 13.33
C VAL A 17 -19.51 31.86 13.65
N ASP A 18 -20.54 31.11 14.03
CA ASP A 18 -20.47 29.66 14.30
C ASP A 18 -19.90 28.87 13.10
N CYS A 19 -20.37 29.19 11.89
CA CYS A 19 -19.87 28.55 10.67
C CYS A 19 -18.39 28.87 10.44
N ASN A 20 -17.97 30.11 10.64
CA ASN A 20 -16.57 30.50 10.47
C ASN A 20 -15.66 29.84 11.52
N GLU A 21 -16.12 29.69 12.76
CA GLU A 21 -15.38 28.96 13.78
C GLU A 21 -15.22 27.48 13.42
N LYS A 22 -16.28 26.84 12.94
CA LYS A 22 -16.22 25.44 12.46
C LYS A 22 -15.27 25.30 11.28
N ILE A 23 -15.28 26.24 10.34
CA ILE A 23 -14.34 26.27 9.20
C ILE A 23 -12.90 26.36 9.72
N ALA A 24 -12.60 27.29 10.63
CA ALA A 24 -11.26 27.46 11.18
C ALA A 24 -10.75 26.19 11.90
N ILE A 25 -11.62 25.53 12.66
CA ILE A 25 -11.29 24.27 13.34
C ILE A 25 -11.02 23.16 12.31
N LEU A 26 -11.83 23.05 11.27
CA LEU A 26 -11.68 22.03 10.23
C LEU A 26 -10.41 22.25 9.40
N GLU A 27 -10.10 23.50 9.03
CA GLU A 27 -8.87 23.85 8.34
C GLU A 27 -7.62 23.54 9.17
N SER A 28 -7.66 23.85 10.47
CA SER A 28 -6.59 23.49 11.41
C SER A 28 -6.37 21.98 11.49
N LYS A 29 -7.45 21.19 11.63
CA LYS A 29 -7.38 19.72 11.62
C LYS A 29 -6.83 19.17 10.30
N LEU A 30 -7.22 19.75 9.17
CA LEU A 30 -6.75 19.36 7.85
C LEU A 30 -5.25 19.66 7.71
N ALA A 31 -4.80 20.83 8.16
CA ALA A 31 -3.39 21.20 8.18
C ALA A 31 -2.55 20.23 9.04
N GLU A 32 -3.03 19.86 10.23
CA GLU A 32 -2.37 18.86 11.08
C GLU A 32 -2.30 17.48 10.44
N LEU A 33 -3.37 17.02 9.79
CA LEU A 33 -3.36 15.73 9.09
C LEU A 33 -2.42 15.76 7.89
N ASN A 34 -2.36 16.87 7.15
CA ASN A 34 -1.45 17.02 6.02
C ASN A 34 0.03 17.04 6.47
N THR A 35 0.35 17.68 7.59
CA THR A 35 1.73 17.65 8.13
C THR A 35 2.09 16.25 8.64
N LYS A 36 1.19 15.59 9.38
CA LYS A 36 1.37 14.18 9.81
C LYS A 36 1.53 13.24 8.62
N ASN A 37 0.66 13.34 7.60
CA ASN A 37 0.70 12.46 6.43
C ASN A 37 1.92 12.70 5.54
N LYS A 38 2.39 13.94 5.40
CA LYS A 38 3.66 14.25 4.70
C LYS A 38 4.87 13.62 5.38
N ALA A 39 4.89 13.54 6.72
CA ALA A 39 5.95 12.86 7.46
C ALA A 39 5.84 11.32 7.41
N VAL A 40 4.64 10.77 7.20
CA VAL A 40 4.34 9.33 7.31
C VAL A 40 4.38 8.58 5.97
N LEU A 41 4.20 9.25 4.82
CA LEU A 41 4.08 8.58 3.52
C LEU A 41 5.30 8.77 2.60
N ASN A 42 6.52 8.60 3.11
CA ASN A 42 7.65 8.35 2.20
C ASN A 42 7.60 6.89 1.74
N VAL A 43 6.76 6.62 0.73
CA VAL A 43 6.55 5.27 0.18
C VAL A 43 7.79 4.75 -0.55
N ARG A 44 8.62 5.65 -1.08
CA ARG A 44 9.81 5.31 -1.85
C ARG A 44 10.79 4.38 -1.09
N PRO A 45 11.32 4.73 0.10
CA PRO A 45 12.24 3.86 0.83
C PRO A 45 11.59 2.53 1.24
N ILE A 46 10.28 2.53 1.51
CA ILE A 46 9.54 1.30 1.83
C ILE A 46 9.48 0.38 0.60
N ALA A 47 9.17 0.94 -0.57
CA ALA A 47 9.12 0.22 -1.84
C ALA A 47 10.52 -0.29 -2.26
N GLU A 48 11.55 0.54 -2.14
CA GLU A 48 12.94 0.16 -2.42
C GLU A 48 13.38 -1.00 -1.52
N ARG A 49 13.06 -0.95 -0.22
CA ARG A 49 13.33 -2.06 0.70
C ARG A 49 12.58 -3.33 0.32
N ALA A 50 11.30 -3.22 -0.05
CA ALA A 50 10.50 -4.38 -0.46
C ALA A 50 11.06 -5.06 -1.72
N ILE A 51 11.47 -4.26 -2.71
CA ILE A 51 12.10 -4.76 -3.94
C ILE A 51 13.43 -5.45 -3.62
N ASN A 52 14.30 -4.81 -2.85
CA ASN A 52 15.58 -5.39 -2.43
C ASN A 52 15.39 -6.70 -1.67
N ASN A 53 14.36 -6.79 -0.82
CA ASN A 53 14.07 -8.01 -0.08
C ASN A 53 13.65 -9.16 -1.00
N LEU A 54 12.84 -8.88 -2.00
CA LEU A 54 12.38 -9.88 -2.97
C LEU A 54 13.50 -10.31 -3.94
N MET A 55 14.41 -9.40 -4.30
CA MET A 55 15.59 -9.73 -5.11
C MET A 55 16.56 -10.67 -4.38
N ASN A 56 16.73 -10.48 -3.07
CA ASN A 56 17.63 -11.29 -2.24
C ASN A 56 16.93 -12.47 -1.54
N LEU A 57 15.71 -12.79 -1.97
CA LEU A 57 14.87 -13.79 -1.31
C LEU A 57 15.51 -15.19 -1.28
N GLU A 58 16.22 -15.57 -2.35
CA GLU A 58 16.97 -16.83 -2.42
C GLU A 58 18.02 -16.90 -1.31
N LEU A 59 18.85 -15.87 -1.19
CA LEU A 59 19.86 -15.75 -0.15
C LEU A 59 19.24 -15.80 1.26
N PHE A 60 18.12 -15.11 1.48
CA PHE A 60 17.41 -15.17 2.75
C PHE A 60 16.85 -16.55 3.04
N TYR A 61 16.31 -17.23 2.02
CA TYR A 61 15.79 -18.57 2.18
C TYR A 61 16.89 -19.57 2.53
N GLU A 62 17.99 -19.59 1.78
CA GLU A 62 19.09 -20.53 1.98
C GLU A 62 19.71 -20.42 3.37
N ASN A 63 19.95 -19.19 3.83
CA ASN A 63 20.58 -18.90 5.12
C ASN A 63 19.62 -18.93 6.32
N SER A 64 18.32 -19.10 6.10
CA SER A 64 17.34 -19.14 7.18
C SER A 64 17.27 -20.50 7.88
N SER A 65 16.93 -20.46 9.17
CA SER A 65 16.49 -21.65 9.91
C SER A 65 15.23 -22.27 9.27
N VAL A 66 14.87 -23.48 9.69
CA VAL A 66 13.62 -24.13 9.24
C VAL A 66 12.39 -23.24 9.49
N GLU A 67 12.37 -22.55 10.63
CA GLU A 67 11.31 -21.61 10.97
C GLU A 67 11.33 -20.36 10.07
N GLY A 68 12.50 -19.79 9.80
CA GLY A 68 12.65 -18.66 8.89
C GLY A 68 12.22 -19.01 7.45
N LYS A 69 12.59 -20.20 6.97
CA LYS A 69 12.14 -20.72 5.66
C LYS A 69 10.62 -20.83 5.60
N ARG A 70 9.99 -21.37 6.65
CA ARG A 70 8.53 -21.47 6.76
C ARG A 70 7.86 -20.09 6.79
N TYR A 71 8.45 -19.14 7.49
CA TYR A 71 7.96 -17.76 7.55
C TYR A 71 8.01 -17.11 6.15
N LEU A 72 9.15 -17.17 5.47
CA LEU A 72 9.32 -16.62 4.12
C LEU A 72 8.32 -17.24 3.12
N LEU A 73 8.12 -18.57 3.19
CA LEU A 73 7.10 -19.24 2.38
C LEU A 73 5.69 -18.76 2.71
N SER A 74 5.36 -18.55 3.98
CA SER A 74 4.05 -18.03 4.40
C SER A 74 3.81 -16.59 3.92
N CYS A 75 4.87 -15.78 3.85
CA CYS A 75 4.77 -14.42 3.31
C CYS A 75 4.54 -14.39 1.79
N LEU A 76 5.13 -15.34 1.06
CA LEU A 76 5.00 -15.43 -0.40
C LEU A 76 3.71 -16.10 -0.84
N PHE A 77 3.25 -17.08 -0.07
CA PHE A 77 2.10 -17.92 -0.37
C PHE A 77 1.11 -17.80 0.80
N PRO A 78 0.27 -16.76 0.82
CA PRO A 78 -0.65 -16.52 1.93
C PRO A 78 -1.71 -17.62 2.08
N GLU A 79 -1.99 -18.35 1.01
CA GLU A 79 -2.87 -19.51 1.03
C GLU A 79 -2.15 -20.78 1.50
N LYS A 80 -2.84 -21.59 2.30
CA LYS A 80 -2.33 -22.91 2.71
C LYS A 80 -2.14 -23.78 1.47
N LYS A 81 -1.02 -24.53 1.43
CA LYS A 81 -0.80 -25.54 0.39
C LYS A 81 -1.92 -26.58 0.41
N GLY A 82 -2.78 -26.54 -0.60
CA GLY A 82 -3.81 -27.56 -0.82
C GLY A 82 -3.15 -28.82 -1.37
N TYR A 83 -3.28 -29.94 -0.65
CA TYR A 83 -2.98 -31.26 -1.17
C TYR A 83 -4.28 -31.86 -1.72
N ASN A 84 -4.28 -32.23 -3.00
CA ASN A 84 -5.48 -32.74 -3.69
C ASN A 84 -5.45 -34.27 -3.90
N GLY A 85 -4.64 -35.01 -3.14
CA GLY A 85 -4.50 -36.46 -3.27
C GLY A 85 -3.41 -36.91 -4.25
N ASP A 86 -3.12 -36.13 -5.30
CA ASP A 86 -2.09 -36.49 -6.30
C ASP A 86 -0.95 -35.47 -6.41
N ARG A 87 -1.23 -34.18 -6.21
CA ARG A 87 -0.25 -33.09 -6.38
C ARG A 87 -0.42 -32.02 -5.30
N TYR A 88 0.70 -31.43 -4.91
CA TYR A 88 0.67 -30.16 -4.18
C TYR A 88 0.55 -29.03 -5.21
N ARG A 89 -0.58 -28.32 -5.22
CA ARG A 89 -0.69 -27.10 -6.02
C ARG A 89 0.05 -25.99 -5.30
N THR A 90 0.99 -25.32 -5.96
CA THR A 90 1.59 -24.10 -5.41
C THR A 90 0.47 -23.07 -5.26
N PRO A 91 0.25 -22.50 -4.07
CA PRO A 91 -0.82 -21.53 -3.84
C PRO A 91 -0.56 -20.24 -4.63
N ILE A 92 -1.57 -19.37 -4.69
CA ILE A 92 -1.44 -18.06 -5.32
C ILE A 92 -0.31 -17.29 -4.61
N VAL A 93 0.63 -16.74 -5.40
CA VAL A 93 1.70 -15.87 -4.88
C VAL A 93 1.09 -14.54 -4.43
N ASN A 94 1.68 -13.89 -3.42
CA ASN A 94 1.23 -12.58 -2.98
C ASN A 94 1.25 -11.55 -4.13
N GLU A 95 0.41 -10.53 -4.03
CA GLU A 95 0.17 -9.54 -5.08
C GLU A 95 1.46 -8.82 -5.52
N VAL A 96 2.35 -8.52 -4.57
CA VAL A 96 3.64 -7.86 -4.86
C VAL A 96 4.54 -8.74 -5.73
N ALA A 97 4.67 -10.02 -5.38
CA ALA A 97 5.41 -10.99 -6.16
C ALA A 97 4.75 -11.21 -7.54
N GLN A 98 3.42 -11.24 -7.59
CA GLN A 98 2.67 -11.35 -8.84
C GLN A 98 2.99 -10.20 -9.79
N HIS A 99 2.96 -8.95 -9.33
CA HIS A 99 3.28 -7.78 -10.16
C HIS A 99 4.74 -7.77 -10.65
N ILE A 100 5.69 -8.14 -9.80
CA ILE A 100 7.11 -8.20 -10.17
C ILE A 100 7.36 -9.32 -11.18
N TYR A 101 6.77 -10.50 -10.99
CA TYR A 101 6.94 -11.65 -11.90
C TYR A 101 6.16 -11.48 -13.21
N LEU A 102 4.99 -10.82 -13.22
CA LEU A 102 4.26 -10.48 -14.45
C LEU A 102 5.09 -9.57 -15.36
N LYS A 103 5.78 -8.58 -14.80
CA LYS A 103 6.69 -7.71 -15.54
C LYS A 103 7.81 -8.51 -16.23
N ASN A 104 8.30 -9.59 -15.60
CA ASN A 104 9.26 -10.51 -16.23
C ASN A 104 8.66 -11.33 -17.38
N LYS A 105 7.36 -11.63 -17.34
CA LYS A 105 6.65 -12.37 -18.41
C LYS A 105 6.46 -11.51 -19.66
N GLU A 106 6.12 -10.23 -19.50
CA GLU A 106 6.03 -9.26 -20.60
C GLU A 106 7.41 -8.95 -21.21
N LEU A 107 8.47 -9.00 -20.39
CA LEU A 107 9.85 -8.93 -20.87
C LEU A 107 10.33 -10.22 -21.54
N GLY A 108 9.61 -11.33 -21.46
CA GLY A 108 9.98 -12.61 -22.08
C GLY A 108 10.15 -12.51 -23.59
N VAL A 109 9.35 -11.67 -24.25
CA VAL A 109 9.45 -11.40 -25.70
C VAL A 109 10.70 -10.57 -26.04
N LYS A 110 11.29 -9.87 -25.07
CA LYS A 110 12.49 -9.03 -25.24
C LYS A 110 13.77 -9.66 -24.67
N LYS A 111 13.70 -10.86 -24.08
CA LYS A 111 14.87 -11.61 -23.63
C LYS A 111 15.51 -12.33 -24.82
N ASN A 112 16.15 -11.56 -25.70
CA ASN A 112 17.05 -12.09 -26.71
C ASN A 112 18.32 -12.53 -25.99
N GLY A 113 18.37 -13.80 -25.56
CA GLY A 113 19.55 -14.38 -24.95
C GLY A 113 20.71 -14.34 -25.94
N THR A 114 21.62 -13.38 -25.78
CA THR A 114 22.93 -13.48 -26.39
C THR A 114 23.63 -14.66 -25.73
N LYS A 115 23.74 -15.78 -26.44
CA LYS A 115 24.69 -16.82 -26.08
C LYS A 115 26.08 -16.20 -26.18
N ILE A 116 26.66 -15.88 -25.03
CA ILE A 116 28.07 -15.55 -24.95
C ILE A 116 28.78 -16.90 -24.96
N PHE A 117 29.44 -17.20 -26.07
CA PHE A 117 30.30 -18.38 -26.24
C PHE A 117 31.62 -18.18 -25.50
#